data_AF-A0A2V7RZX9-F1
#
_entry.id   AF-A0A2V7RZX9-F1
#
_cell.length_a   1.000
_cell.length_b   1.000
_cell.length_c   1.000
_cell.angle_alpha   90.00
_cell.angle_beta   90.00
_cell.angle_gamma   90.00
#
_symmetry.space_group_name_H-M   'P 1'
#
loop_
_entity.id
_entity.type
_entity.pdbx_description
1 polymer ?
#
loop_
_entity_poly.entity_id
_entity_poly.type
_entity_poly.pdbx_seq_one_letter_code
_entity_poly.pdbx_strand_id
1 'polypeptide(L)' 'MKRKTSITLTEDVLRELDRYAGSGDSRSGYIERVLRRHFRRRARAVEQARDVERINAAADRLNAEMAEVLEFRAPGPETE' A
#
# COMPACT_ATOMS: atom_id res chain seq x y z
N MET A 1 24.04 7.40 -12.61
CA MET A 1 24.44 6.85 -13.93
C MET A 1 23.59 5.63 -14.23
N LYS A 2 23.24 5.35 -15.51
CA LYS A 2 22.50 4.14 -15.89
C LYS A 2 23.47 2.99 -16.18
N ARG A 3 23.13 1.76 -15.78
CA ARG A 3 23.86 0.52 -16.11
C ARG A 3 23.01 -0.29 -17.08
N LYS A 4 23.63 -0.91 -18.09
CA LYS A 4 22.94 -1.86 -18.96
C LYS A 4 22.73 -3.17 -18.19
N THR A 5 21.53 -3.72 -18.29
CA THR A 5 21.15 -4.99 -17.67
C THR A 5 20.39 -5.80 -18.71
N SER A 6 20.77 -7.06 -18.90
CA SER A 6 20.00 -8.02 -19.70
C SER A 6 19.03 -8.74 -18.81
N ILE A 7 17.77 -8.82 -19.22
CA ILE A 7 16.71 -9.53 -18.49
C ILE A 7 15.94 -10.40 -19.48
N THR A 8 15.60 -11.61 -19.07
CA THR A 8 14.75 -12.50 -19.85
C THR A 8 13.30 -12.16 -19.55
N LEU A 9 12.53 -11.89 -20.60
CA LEU A 9 11.09 -11.62 -20.53
C LEU A 9 10.39 -12.49 -21.56
N THR A 10 9.13 -12.81 -21.31
CA THR A 10 8.31 -13.55 -22.26
C THR A 10 7.89 -12.64 -23.43
N GLU A 11 7.54 -13.25 -24.56
CA GLU A 11 7.24 -12.54 -25.79
C GLU A 11 5.99 -11.66 -25.68
N ASP A 12 4.97 -12.11 -24.94
CA ASP A 12 3.77 -11.35 -24.63
C ASP A 12 4.08 -10.07 -23.84
N VAL A 13 4.98 -10.16 -22.86
CA VAL A 13 5.44 -9.00 -22.06
C VAL A 13 6.23 -8.04 -22.93
N LEU A 14 7.08 -8.53 -23.84
CA LEU A 14 7.81 -7.67 -24.78
C LEU A 14 6.87 -6.92 -25.72
N ARG A 15 5.84 -7.59 -26.23
CA ARG A 15 4.80 -6.96 -27.08
C ARG A 15 4.00 -5.90 -26.32
N GLU A 16 3.69 -6.13 -25.05
CA GLU A 16 3.06 -5.10 -24.21
C GLU A 16 3.99 -3.92 -23.97
N LEU A 17 5.25 -4.20 -23.65
CA LEU A 17 6.24 -3.18 -23.43
C LEU A 17 6.39 -2.26 -24.65
N ASP A 18 6.38 -2.81 -25.86
CA ASP A 18 6.42 -2.04 -27.10
C ASP A 18 5.19 -1.14 -27.29
N ARG A 19 4.00 -1.68 -27.00
CA ARG A 19 2.74 -0.91 -27.06
C ARG A 19 2.75 0.28 -26.11
N TYR A 20 3.28 0.12 -24.90
CA TYR A 20 3.27 1.17 -23.88
C TYR A 20 4.48 2.11 -23.91
N ALA A 21 5.63 1.69 -24.44
CA ALA A 21 6.78 2.57 -24.66
C ALA A 21 6.49 3.58 -25.78
N GLY A 22 5.74 3.18 -26.80
CA GLY A 22 5.45 4.01 -27.97
C GLY A 22 6.69 4.28 -28.82
N SER A 23 6.54 5.03 -29.91
CA SER A 23 7.60 5.29 -30.89
C SER A 23 8.66 6.31 -30.43
N GLY A 24 8.42 7.03 -29.33
CA GLY A 24 9.30 8.09 -28.84
C GLY A 24 10.14 7.73 -27.62
N ASP A 25 9.92 6.58 -26.98
CA ASP A 25 10.61 6.19 -25.75
C ASP A 25 11.26 4.80 -25.89
N SER A 26 12.43 4.63 -25.28
CA SER A 26 13.12 3.34 -25.28
C SER A 26 12.45 2.37 -24.32
N ARG A 27 12.44 1.06 -24.64
CA ARG A 27 12.00 -0.01 -23.73
C ARG A 27 12.63 0.12 -22.33
N SER A 28 13.93 0.42 -22.26
CA SER A 28 14.64 0.61 -20.99
C SER A 28 14.21 1.90 -20.25
N GLY A 29 13.86 2.95 -20.97
CA GLY A 29 13.27 4.18 -20.41
C GLY A 29 11.90 3.92 -19.79
N TYR A 30 11.05 3.18 -20.49
CA TYR A 30 9.74 2.78 -19.97
C TYR A 30 9.87 1.90 -18.72
N ILE A 31 10.71 0.86 -18.77
CA ILE A 31 10.98 -0.03 -17.64
C ILE A 31 11.45 0.76 -16.41
N GLU A 32 12.43 1.66 -16.57
CA GLU A 32 12.95 2.50 -15.49
C GLU A 32 11.84 3.34 -14.85
N ARG A 33 10.96 3.96 -15.66
CA ARG A 33 9.85 4.78 -15.16
C ARG A 33 8.84 3.95 -14.35
N VAL A 34 8.48 2.77 -14.85
CA VAL A 34 7.57 1.85 -14.15
C VAL A 34 8.18 1.38 -12.84
N LEU A 35 9.46 0.96 -12.84
CA LEU A 35 10.16 0.51 -11.64
C LEU A 35 10.27 1.62 -10.60
N ARG A 36 10.64 2.84 -11.00
CA ARG A 36 10.67 4.00 -10.08
C ARG A 36 9.31 4.27 -9.45
N ARG A 37 8.25 4.24 -10.25
CA ARG A 37 6.88 4.42 -9.74
C ARG A 37 6.51 3.29 -8.78
N HIS A 38 6.83 2.05 -9.13
CA HIS A 38 6.58 0.88 -8.30
C HIS A 38 7.30 0.99 -6.95
N PHE A 39 8.59 1.29 -6.93
CA PHE A 39 9.36 1.43 -5.69
C PHE A 39 8.88 2.61 -4.84
N ARG A 40 8.53 3.75 -5.44
CA ARG A 40 7.93 4.88 -4.70
C ARG A 40 6.60 4.49 -4.07
N ARG A 41 5.73 3.78 -4.80
CA ARG A 41 4.46 3.28 -4.26
C ARG A 41 4.69 2.28 -3.14
N ARG A 42 5.68 1.38 -3.29
CA ARG A 42 5.99 0.37 -2.27
C ARG A 42 6.59 0.99 -1.01
N ALA A 43 7.48 1.98 -1.15
CA ALA A 43 8.00 2.74 0.00
C ALA A 43 6.87 3.43 0.76
N ARG A 44 5.97 4.13 0.04
CA ARG A 44 4.78 4.74 0.65
C ARG A 44 3.84 3.73 1.27
N ALA A 45 3.65 2.56 0.66
CA ALA A 45 2.78 1.51 1.20
C ALA A 45 3.38 0.87 2.46
N VAL A 46 4.70 0.73 2.55
CA VAL A 46 5.39 0.27 3.76
C VAL A 46 5.27 1.30 4.89
N GLU A 47 5.36 2.60 4.57
CA GLU A 47 5.09 3.69 5.53
C GLU A 47 3.62 3.71 5.95
N GLN A 48 2.68 3.62 4.99
CA GLN A 48 1.23 3.60 5.27
C GLN A 48 0.80 2.35 6.03
N ALA A 49 1.42 1.20 5.83
CA ALA A 49 1.12 -0.01 6.62
C ALA A 49 1.44 0.21 8.10
N ARG A 50 2.56 0.88 8.42
CA ARG A 50 2.92 1.25 9.79
C ARG A 50 1.98 2.28 10.39
N ASP A 51 1.46 3.19 9.57
CA ASP A 51 0.50 4.20 10.04
C ASP A 51 -0.90 3.63 10.23
N VAL A 52 -1.33 2.68 9.39
CA VAL A 52 -2.59 1.93 9.58
C VAL A 52 -2.54 1.11 10.87
N GLU A 53 -1.42 0.46 11.18
CA GLU A 53 -1.24 -0.25 12.46
C GLU A 53 -1.39 0.69 13.67
N ARG A 54 -0.83 1.91 13.61
CA ARG A 54 -0.99 2.90 14.68
C ARG A 54 -2.41 3.43 14.80
N ILE A 55 -3.09 3.69 13.68
CA ILE A 55 -4.48 4.15 13.67
C ILE A 55 -5.40 3.08 14.24
N ASN A 56 -5.22 1.81 13.86
CA ASN A 56 -6.01 0.70 14.40
C ASN A 56 -5.75 0.51 15.91
N ALA A 57 -4.50 0.56 16.36
CA ALA A 57 -4.18 0.49 17.78
C ALA A 57 -4.81 1.65 18.60
N ALA A 58 -4.86 2.86 18.03
CA ALA A 58 -5.55 3.99 18.64
C ALA A 58 -7.07 3.82 18.66
N ALA A 59 -7.66 3.25 17.60
CA ALA A 59 -9.08 2.94 17.52
C ALA A 59 -9.48 1.83 18.52
N ASP A 60 -8.67 0.80 18.67
CA ASP A 60 -8.89 -0.28 19.64
C ASP A 60 -8.87 0.23 21.08
N ARG A 61 -7.92 1.12 21.39
CA ARG A 61 -7.85 1.79 22.70
C ARG A 61 -9.10 2.64 22.96
N LEU A 62 -9.52 3.45 22.00
CA LEU A 62 -10.72 4.30 22.13
C LEU A 62 -11.98 3.45 22.31
N ASN A 63 -12.09 2.33 21.58
CA ASN A 63 -13.20 1.40 21.69
C ASN A 63 -13.26 0.74 23.07
N ALA A 64 -12.11 0.37 23.65
CA ALA A 64 -12.03 -0.18 25.00
C ALA A 64 -12.43 0.84 26.07
N GLU A 65 -11.96 2.09 25.95
CA GLU A 65 -12.35 3.20 26.84
C GLU A 65 -13.86 3.50 26.74
N MET A 66 -14.45 3.44 25.54
CA MET A 66 -15.90 3.58 25.35
C MET A 66 -16.69 2.40 25.91
N ALA A 67 -16.19 1.17 25.77
CA ALA A 67 -16.85 -0.01 26.32
C ALA A 67 -16.95 0.07 27.86
N GLU A 68 -15.87 0.52 28.52
CA GLU A 68 -15.83 0.74 29.97
C GLU A 68 -16.85 1.81 30.42
N VAL A 69 -16.96 2.91 29.68
CA VAL A 69 -17.94 3.98 29.98
C VAL A 69 -19.38 3.53 29.76
N LEU A 70 -19.64 2.68 28.76
CA LEU A 70 -20.96 2.12 28.50
C LEU A 70 -21.36 1.08 29.56
N GLU A 71 -20.41 0.30 30.07
CA GLU A 71 -20.62 -0.65 31.16
C GLU A 71 -21.01 0.05 32.46
N PHE A 72 -20.44 1.22 32.74
CA PHE A 72 -20.82 2.06 33.88
C PHE A 72 -22.22 2.68 33.76
N ARG A 73 -22.79 2.74 32.55
CA ARG A 73 -24.13 3.30 32.27
C ARG A 73 -25.22 2.23 32.09
N ALA A 74 -24.91 0.96 32.29
CA ALA A 74 -25.95 -0.06 32.36
C ALA A 74 -26.92 0.29 33.51
N PRO A 75 -28.25 0.41 33.26
CA PRO A 75 -29.19 0.56 34.36
C PRO A 75 -29.03 -0.65 35.29
N GLY A 76 -28.80 -0.38 36.58
CA GLY A 76 -28.65 -1.42 37.59
C GLY A 76 -29.83 -2.39 37.57
N PRO A 77 -29.64 -3.65 37.99
CA PRO A 77 -30.68 -4.66 37.93
C PRO A 77 -31.94 -4.15 38.63
N GLU A 78 -33.00 -3.99 37.85
CA GLU A 78 -34.35 -3.74 38.38
C GLU A 78 -34.64 -4.90 39.33
N THR A 79 -34.66 -4.55 40.63
CA THR A 79 -34.91 -5.47 41.72
C THR A 79 -36.42 -5.58 41.82
N GLU A 80 -36.98 -6.70 41.35
CA GLU A 80 -38.33 -7.16 41.69
C GLU A 80 -38.32 -7.98 42.99
#